data_AF-A0A0G8ASN7-F1
#
_entry.id   AF-A0A0G8ASN7-F1
#
_cell.length_a   1.000
_cell.length_b   1.000
_cell.length_c   1.000
_cell.angle_alpha   90.00
_cell.angle_beta   90.00
_cell.angle_gamma   90.00
#
_symmetry.space_group_name_H-M   'P 1'
#
loop_
_entity.id
_entity.type
_entity.pdbx_description
1 polymer ?
#
loop_
_entity_poly.entity_id
_entity_poly.type
_entity_poly.pdbx_seq_one_letter_code
_entity_poly.pdbx_strand_id
1 'polypeptide(L)'
;MVRVNSHYQMLRAGYLFPEIQRRIKAFTAKHPDADLIRLGIGDVTEPLPAACRDAMATAVEAMGTRAGFHGYGPEQGYHWLRQAIAQHDYRQRGCDVEADEIFISDGSKCDTSNILDV
;
A
#
# COMPACT_ATOMS: atom_id res chain seq x y z
N MET A 1 14.41 -33.95 4.16
CA MET A 1 15.13 -32.80 3.57
C MET A 1 14.09 -31.81 3.06
N VAL A 2 14.16 -30.54 3.47
CA VAL A 2 13.19 -29.52 3.05
C VAL A 2 13.38 -29.25 1.55
N ARG A 3 12.28 -29.25 0.78
CA ARG A 3 12.29 -28.92 -0.65
C ARG A 3 11.85 -27.48 -0.83
N VAL A 4 12.61 -26.72 -1.62
CA VAL A 4 12.24 -25.35 -2.01
C VAL A 4 11.02 -25.37 -2.93
N ASN A 5 10.21 -24.31 -2.89
CA ASN A 5 9.11 -24.13 -3.82
C ASN A 5 9.66 -23.90 -5.24
N SER A 6 9.41 -24.85 -6.15
CA SER A 6 9.92 -24.82 -7.52
C SER A 6 9.35 -23.67 -8.36
N HIS A 7 8.20 -23.10 -7.99
CA HIS A 7 7.62 -21.95 -8.69
C HIS A 7 8.55 -20.74 -8.70
N TYR A 8 9.38 -20.55 -7.66
CA TYR A 8 10.39 -19.48 -7.65
C TYR A 8 11.44 -19.63 -8.75
N GLN A 9 11.73 -20.86 -9.19
CA GLN A 9 12.68 -21.12 -10.28
C GLN A 9 12.09 -20.79 -11.67
N MET A 10 10.77 -20.63 -11.76
CA MET A 10 10.09 -20.24 -13.00
C MET A 10 10.15 -18.73 -13.25
N LEU A 11 10.49 -17.92 -12.23
CA LEU A 11 10.63 -16.48 -12.36
C LEU A 11 11.85 -16.16 -13.23
N ARG A 12 11.62 -15.47 -14.36
CA ARG A 12 12.67 -15.13 -15.33
C ARG A 12 13.68 -14.11 -14.83
N ALA A 13 13.28 -13.26 -13.91
CA ALA A 13 14.07 -12.19 -13.35
C ALA A 13 13.59 -11.84 -11.94
N GLY A 14 14.41 -11.07 -11.22
CA GLY A 14 13.98 -10.43 -9.97
C GLY A 14 12.93 -9.35 -10.21
N TYR A 15 12.40 -8.81 -9.11
CA TYR A 15 11.43 -7.72 -9.16
C TYR A 15 12.00 -6.50 -9.90
N LEU A 16 11.19 -5.91 -10.80
CA LEU A 16 11.63 -4.88 -11.74
C LEU A 16 12.24 -3.66 -11.03
N PHE A 17 11.64 -3.23 -9.93
CA PHE A 17 12.01 -2.00 -9.25
C PHE A 17 13.41 -2.05 -8.58
N PRO A 18 13.77 -3.10 -7.82
CA PRO A 18 15.14 -3.33 -7.38
C PRO A 18 16.18 -3.35 -8.52
N GLU A 19 15.82 -3.93 -9.67
CA GLU A 19 16.73 -3.96 -10.83
C GLU A 19 16.95 -2.56 -11.42
N ILE A 20 15.90 -1.72 -11.50
CA ILE A 20 16.03 -0.32 -11.90
C ILE A 20 16.94 0.44 -10.93
N GLN A 21 16.75 0.28 -9.62
CA GLN A 21 17.60 0.91 -8.61
C GLN A 21 19.07 0.47 -8.72
N ARG A 22 19.32 -0.83 -9.00
CA ARG A 22 20.67 -1.35 -9.23
C ARG A 22 21.35 -0.66 -10.41
N ARG A 23 20.63 -0.44 -11.51
CA ARG A 23 21.13 0.26 -12.70
C ARG A 23 21.38 1.74 -12.43
N ILE A 24 20.47 2.43 -11.75
CA ILE A 24 20.64 3.82 -11.33
C ILE A 24 21.92 3.96 -10.50
N LYS A 25 22.11 3.10 -9.48
CA LYS A 25 23.31 3.13 -8.63
C LYS A 25 24.60 2.92 -9.44
N ALA A 26 24.60 1.96 -10.36
CA ALA A 26 25.76 1.70 -11.22
C ALA A 26 26.06 2.86 -12.18
N PHE A 27 25.03 3.53 -12.70
CA PHE A 27 25.18 4.71 -13.55
C PHE A 27 25.73 5.90 -12.76
N THR A 28 25.11 6.25 -11.63
CA THR A 28 25.56 7.38 -10.78
C THR A 28 26.99 7.19 -10.27
N ALA A 29 27.40 5.95 -9.96
CA ALA A 29 28.79 5.67 -9.57
C ALA A 29 29.81 5.90 -10.70
N LYS A 30 29.41 5.71 -11.97
CA LYS A 30 30.26 5.92 -13.15
C LYS A 30 30.22 7.36 -13.67
N HIS A 31 29.18 8.10 -13.32
CA HIS A 31 28.92 9.46 -13.79
C HIS A 31 28.56 10.36 -12.59
N PRO A 32 29.52 10.67 -11.69
CA PRO A 32 29.25 11.44 -10.48
C PRO A 32 28.78 12.87 -10.76
N ASP A 33 29.16 13.44 -11.91
CA ASP A 33 28.79 14.80 -12.32
C ASP A 33 27.46 14.86 -13.10
N ALA A 34 26.83 13.71 -13.38
CA ALA A 34 25.58 13.67 -14.12
C ALA A 34 24.39 14.02 -13.22
N ASP A 35 23.67 15.09 -13.55
CA ASP A 35 22.42 15.46 -12.90
C ASP A 35 21.26 14.56 -13.39
N LEU A 36 21.12 13.40 -12.73
CA LEU A 36 20.17 12.37 -13.12
C LEU A 36 18.74 12.71 -12.66
N ILE A 37 17.88 13.04 -13.61
CA ILE A 37 16.44 13.22 -13.36
C ILE A 37 15.74 11.85 -13.33
N ARG A 38 15.04 11.55 -12.24
CA ARG A 38 14.39 10.24 -12.01
C ARG A 38 12.90 10.30 -12.36
N LEU A 39 12.55 9.88 -13.58
CA LEU A 39 11.15 9.78 -14.06
C LEU A 39 10.65 8.33 -14.14
N GLY A 40 11.28 7.41 -13.40
CA GLY A 40 10.97 5.98 -13.39
C GLY A 40 9.92 5.61 -12.34
N ILE A 41 10.34 4.83 -11.34
CA ILE A 41 9.49 4.46 -10.19
C ILE A 41 8.98 5.71 -9.48
N GLY A 42 9.84 6.73 -9.41
CA GLY A 42 9.59 7.95 -8.63
C GLY A 42 9.57 7.66 -7.13
N ASP A 43 9.61 8.73 -6.35
CA ASP A 43 9.10 8.76 -4.99
C ASP A 43 8.05 9.86 -4.96
N VAL A 44 7.12 9.83 -4.01
CA VAL A 44 6.14 10.91 -3.87
C VAL A 44 6.86 12.20 -3.46
N THR A 45 6.51 13.31 -4.10
CA THR A 45 7.22 14.59 -3.90
C THR A 45 6.49 15.55 -2.95
N GLU A 46 5.22 15.30 -2.68
CA GLU A 46 4.36 16.18 -1.88
C GLU A 46 4.08 15.59 -0.49
N PRO A 47 3.96 16.43 0.54
CA PRO A 47 3.63 15.99 1.88
C PRO A 47 2.18 15.50 1.98
N LEU A 48 1.89 14.68 3.00
CA LEU A 48 0.52 14.25 3.29
C LEU A 48 -0.39 15.45 3.58
N PRO A 49 -1.63 15.46 3.07
CA PRO A 49 -2.60 16.51 3.36
C PRO A 49 -2.84 16.69 4.86
N ALA A 50 -3.11 17.93 5.29
CA ALA A 50 -3.35 18.26 6.69
C ALA A 50 -4.46 17.41 7.31
N ALA A 51 -5.57 17.22 6.60
CA ALA A 51 -6.69 16.39 7.06
C ALA A 51 -6.26 14.95 7.42
N CYS A 52 -5.38 14.33 6.62
CA CYS A 52 -4.86 13.00 6.90
C CYS A 52 -3.95 13.02 8.12
N ARG A 53 -3.04 14.00 8.19
CA ARG A 53 -2.08 14.15 9.29
C ARG A 53 -2.78 14.35 10.64
N ASP A 54 -3.77 15.23 10.70
CA ASP A 54 -4.48 15.58 11.92
C ASP A 54 -5.35 14.41 12.42
N ALA A 55 -5.97 13.67 11.51
CA ALA A 55 -6.73 12.46 11.83
C ALA A 55 -5.82 11.35 12.36
N MET A 56 -4.68 11.11 11.71
CA MET A 56 -3.69 10.11 12.17
C MET A 56 -3.12 10.48 13.54
N ALA A 57 -2.75 11.75 13.76
CA ALA A 57 -2.25 12.22 15.04
C ALA A 57 -3.29 12.01 16.15
N THR A 58 -4.55 12.38 15.90
CA THR A 58 -5.66 12.18 16.84
C THR A 58 -5.86 10.70 17.17
N ALA A 59 -5.79 9.81 16.18
CA ALA A 59 -5.90 8.37 16.40
C ALA A 59 -4.76 7.82 17.28
N VAL A 60 -3.52 8.30 17.07
CA VAL A 60 -2.37 7.93 17.89
C VAL A 60 -2.53 8.41 19.33
N GLU A 61 -2.96 9.66 19.54
CA GLU A 61 -3.19 10.20 20.90
C GLU A 61 -4.30 9.45 21.63
N ALA A 62 -5.39 9.08 20.93
CA ALA A 62 -6.49 8.30 21.51
C ALA A 62 -6.00 6.95 22.07
N MET A 63 -5.11 6.27 21.34
CA MET A 63 -4.50 5.00 21.73
C MET A 63 -3.61 5.12 23.00
N GLY A 64 -3.18 6.32 23.36
CA GLY A 64 -2.45 6.60 24.60
C GLY A 64 -3.33 6.64 25.85
N THR A 65 -4.65 6.57 25.72
CA THR A 65 -5.60 6.66 26.84
C THR A 65 -6.32 5.33 27.06
N ARG A 66 -6.71 5.04 28.32
CA ARG A 66 -7.51 3.84 28.63
C ARG A 66 -8.85 3.81 27.91
N ALA A 67 -9.45 4.97 27.65
CA ALA A 67 -10.76 5.07 27.01
C ALA A 67 -10.70 4.95 25.48
N GLY A 68 -9.63 5.46 24.86
CA GLY A 68 -9.45 5.45 23.41
C GLY A 68 -8.61 4.29 22.87
N PHE A 69 -8.03 3.46 23.74
CA PHE A 69 -7.29 2.28 23.32
C PHE A 69 -8.22 1.22 22.71
N HIS A 70 -7.86 0.76 21.51
CA HIS A 70 -8.51 -0.35 20.83
C HIS A 70 -7.49 -1.48 20.60
N GLY A 71 -7.90 -2.73 20.82
CA GLY A 71 -7.09 -3.91 20.54
C GLY A 71 -7.10 -4.26 19.05
N TYR A 72 -7.24 -5.55 18.73
CA TYR A 72 -7.48 -5.97 17.35
C TYR A 72 -8.73 -5.29 16.79
N GLY A 73 -8.57 -4.66 15.62
CA GLY A 73 -9.69 -4.15 14.85
C GLY A 73 -10.42 -5.29 14.12
N PRO A 74 -11.58 -4.99 13.52
CA PRO A 74 -12.27 -5.94 12.64
C PRO A 74 -11.40 -6.26 11.42
N GLU A 75 -11.31 -7.54 11.06
CA GLU A 75 -10.41 -8.05 10.00
C GLU A 75 -10.76 -7.51 8.61
N GLN A 76 -12.04 -7.20 8.38
CA GLN A 76 -12.52 -6.58 7.14
C GLN A 76 -12.29 -5.06 7.09
N GLY A 77 -11.88 -4.46 8.22
CA GLY A 77 -11.77 -3.01 8.39
C GLY A 77 -12.99 -2.39 9.08
N TYR A 78 -12.76 -1.22 9.68
CA TYR A 78 -13.78 -0.51 10.44
C TYR A 78 -14.99 -0.15 9.57
N HIS A 79 -16.19 -0.40 10.08
CA HIS A 79 -17.44 -0.19 9.35
C HIS A 79 -17.61 1.25 8.83
N TRP A 80 -17.24 2.25 9.62
CA TRP A 80 -17.33 3.66 9.22
C TRP A 80 -16.49 3.97 7.97
N LEU A 81 -15.34 3.31 7.81
CA LEU A 81 -14.47 3.50 6.65
C LEU A 81 -15.06 2.81 5.43
N ARG A 82 -15.53 1.56 5.60
CA ARG A 82 -16.19 0.80 4.54
C ARG A 82 -17.42 1.51 4.00
N GLN A 83 -18.25 2.07 4.89
CA GLN A 83 -19.41 2.88 4.48
C GLN A 83 -19.01 4.15 3.72
N ALA A 84 -17.96 4.85 4.16
CA ALA A 84 -17.47 6.04 3.47
C ALA A 84 -17.03 5.69 2.03
N ILE A 85 -16.29 4.60 1.86
CA ILE A 85 -15.85 4.13 0.54
C ILE A 85 -17.06 3.72 -0.33
N ALA A 86 -17.97 2.89 0.19
CA ALA A 86 -19.18 2.47 -0.53
C ALA A 86 -19.99 3.69 -1.03
N GLN A 87 -20.15 4.71 -0.19
CA GLN A 87 -20.90 5.91 -0.54
C GLN A 87 -20.17 6.77 -1.57
N HIS A 88 -18.91 7.13 -1.33
CA HIS A 88 -18.20 8.16 -2.07
C HIS A 88 -17.53 7.65 -3.35
N ASP A 89 -17.05 6.40 -3.33
CA ASP A 89 -16.31 5.84 -4.46
C ASP A 89 -17.18 4.99 -5.39
N TYR A 90 -18.27 4.39 -4.88
CA TYR A 90 -19.14 3.50 -5.67
C TYR A 90 -20.54 4.08 -5.92
N ARG A 91 -21.35 4.28 -4.87
CA ARG A 91 -22.77 4.68 -5.01
C ARG A 91 -22.96 6.05 -5.63
N GLN A 92 -22.12 7.03 -5.28
CA GLN A 92 -22.13 8.35 -5.94
C GLN A 92 -21.82 8.27 -7.44
N ARG A 93 -21.22 7.17 -7.91
CA ARG A 93 -20.93 6.90 -9.32
C ARG A 93 -21.94 5.95 -9.98
N GLY A 94 -23.01 5.58 -9.26
CA GLY A 94 -24.06 4.69 -9.75
C GLY A 94 -23.71 3.19 -9.66
N CYS A 95 -22.68 2.82 -8.91
CA CYS A 95 -22.35 1.43 -8.64
C CYS A 95 -23.02 0.98 -7.34
N ASP A 96 -23.79 -0.10 -7.39
CA ASP A 96 -24.45 -0.72 -6.23
C ASP A 96 -23.46 -1.60 -5.49
N VAL A 97 -22.59 -0.98 -4.67
CA VAL A 97 -21.63 -1.65 -3.81
C VAL A 97 -21.97 -1.35 -2.35
N GLU A 98 -22.12 -2.39 -1.57
CA GLU A 98 -22.42 -2.38 -0.15
C GLU A 98 -21.14 -2.35 0.70
N ALA A 99 -21.27 -1.93 1.96
CA ALA A 99 -20.11 -1.82 2.86
C ALA A 99 -19.52 -3.20 3.24
N ASP A 100 -20.30 -4.27 3.17
CA ASP A 100 -19.87 -5.66 3.43
C ASP A 100 -19.14 -6.30 2.25
N GLU A 101 -19.17 -5.69 1.08
CA GLU A 101 -18.38 -6.07 -0.10
C GLU A 101 -16.98 -5.45 -0.10
N ILE A 102 -16.68 -4.55 0.85
CA ILE A 102 -15.42 -3.82 0.93
C ILE A 102 -14.54 -4.40 2.04
N PHE A 103 -13.31 -4.76 1.67
CA PHE A 103 -12.28 -5.28 2.58
C PHE A 103 -11.10 -4.31 2.60
N ILE A 104 -10.76 -3.79 3.79
CA ILE A 104 -9.65 -2.85 3.97
C ILE A 104 -8.35 -3.62 4.18
N SER A 105 -7.35 -3.33 3.35
CA SER A 105 -6.02 -3.95 3.39
C SER A 105 -4.90 -2.93 3.61
N ASP A 106 -3.67 -3.41 3.69
CA ASP A 106 -2.46 -2.59 3.75
C ASP A 106 -1.94 -2.16 2.37
N GLY A 107 -2.55 -2.65 1.29
CA GLY A 107 -2.26 -2.19 -0.06
C GLY A 107 -2.55 -3.22 -1.16
N SER A 108 -2.83 -2.72 -2.36
CA SER A 108 -3.24 -3.52 -3.51
C SER A 108 -2.23 -4.60 -3.94
N LYS A 109 -0.93 -4.39 -3.69
CA LYS A 109 0.10 -5.40 -3.97
C LYS A 109 -0.07 -6.63 -3.07
N CYS A 110 -0.38 -6.42 -1.79
CA CYS A 110 -0.62 -7.51 -0.85
C CYS A 110 -1.88 -8.27 -1.26
N ASP A 111 -2.97 -7.55 -1.57
CA ASP A 111 -4.21 -8.16 -2.03
C ASP A 111 -4.02 -9.01 -3.28
N THR A 112 -3.47 -8.43 -4.34
CA THR A 112 -3.24 -9.14 -5.61
C THR A 112 -2.28 -10.33 -5.48
N SER A 113 -1.39 -10.33 -4.48
CA SER A 113 -0.50 -11.48 -4.22
C SER A 113 -1.19 -12.59 -3.42
N ASN A 114 -2.21 -12.25 -2.64
CA ASN A 114 -2.87 -13.16 -1.69
C ASN A 114 -4.25 -13.63 -2.16
N ILE A 115 -4.81 -13.05 -3.22
CA ILE A 115 -5.96 -13.61 -3.91
C ILE A 115 -5.48 -14.84 -4.69
N LEU A 116 -5.86 -16.02 -4.21
CA LEU A 116 -5.33 -17.30 -4.72
C LEU A 116 -6.12 -17.85 -5.92
N ASP A 117 -7.40 -17.51 -6.04
CA ASP A 117 -8.31 -17.97 -7.10
C ASP A 117 -9.02 -16.77 -7.75
N VAL A 118 -8.61 -16.44 -8.97
CA VAL A 118 -9.33 -15.55 -9.93
C VAL A 118 -9.39 -16.22 -11.28
#